data_AF-A0A929EVB4-F1
#
_entry.id   AF-A0A929EVB4-F1
#
_cell.length_a   1.000
_cell.length_b   1.000
_cell.length_c   1.000
_cell.angle_alpha   90.00
_cell.angle_beta   90.00
_cell.angle_gamma   90.00
#
_symmetry.space_group_name_H-M   'P 1'
#
loop_
_entity.id
_entity.type
_entity.pdbx_description
1 polymer ?
#
loop_
_entity_poly.entity_id
_entity_poly.type
_entity_poly.pdbx_seq_one_letter_code
_entity_poly.pdbx_strand_id
1 'polypeptide(L)'
;MTDQEKKTDAEEPKQSGSINPLHVVGSVFAAGLGVQSSKNRERDFKQGNFKVFVITGIVFTLLFIGAVFAIVQMVLKSAGA
;
A
#
# COMPACT_ATOMS: atom_id res chain seq x y z
N MET A 1 -52.57 -2.56 10.78
CA MET A 1 -51.74 -3.77 10.62
C MET A 1 -50.79 -3.57 9.46
N THR A 2 -49.51 -3.40 9.80
CA THR A 2 -48.30 -3.62 9.00
C THR A 2 -48.13 -2.83 7.69
N ASP A 3 -47.60 -1.62 7.87
CA ASP A 3 -46.60 -1.01 7.01
C ASP A 3 -45.48 -2.02 6.69
N GLN A 4 -45.30 -2.32 5.41
CA GLN A 4 -44.16 -3.10 4.92
C GLN A 4 -42.94 -2.17 4.86
N GLU A 5 -42.07 -2.29 5.86
CA GLU A 5 -40.72 -1.76 5.89
C GLU A 5 -39.95 -2.20 4.63
N LYS A 6 -39.81 -1.30 3.67
CA LYS A 6 -38.83 -1.41 2.57
C LYS A 6 -37.43 -1.25 3.17
N LYS A 7 -36.90 -2.32 3.74
CA LYS A 7 -35.49 -2.40 4.14
C LYS A 7 -34.65 -2.28 2.86
N THR A 8 -34.01 -1.13 2.77
CA THR A 8 -32.98 -0.85 1.78
C THR A 8 -31.78 -1.67 2.21
N ASP A 9 -31.66 -2.85 1.61
CA ASP A 9 -30.45 -3.65 1.68
C ASP A 9 -29.36 -2.85 0.97
N ALA A 10 -28.60 -2.08 1.76
CA ALA A 10 -27.33 -1.53 1.33
C ALA A 10 -26.40 -2.72 1.05
N GLU A 11 -26.19 -3.01 -0.24
CA GLU A 11 -25.18 -3.94 -0.68
C GLU A 11 -23.81 -3.49 -0.16
N GLU A 12 -23.32 -4.12 0.91
CA GLU A 12 -21.90 -4.10 1.20
C GLU A 12 -21.18 -4.86 0.07
N PRO A 13 -20.19 -4.25 -0.60
CA PRO A 13 -19.53 -4.91 -1.70
C PRO A 13 -18.69 -6.06 -1.12
N LYS A 14 -19.19 -7.29 -1.24
CA LYS A 14 -18.40 -8.52 -1.13
C LYS A 14 -17.36 -8.56 -2.25
N GLN A 15 -16.25 -7.82 -2.08
CA GLN A 15 -15.07 -7.96 -2.93
C GLN A 15 -14.20 -9.09 -2.41
N SER A 16 -14.71 -10.32 -2.60
CA SER A 16 -13.92 -11.54 -2.65
C SER A 16 -13.12 -11.56 -3.95
N GLY A 17 -12.04 -10.78 -4.00
CA GLY A 17 -11.05 -10.84 -5.06
C GLY A 17 -9.69 -11.02 -4.41
N SER A 18 -8.99 -12.09 -4.75
CA SER A 18 -7.58 -12.31 -4.40
C SER A 18 -6.81 -10.99 -4.42
N ILE A 19 -6.10 -10.65 -3.34
CA ILE A 19 -5.31 -9.42 -3.27
C ILE A 19 -4.33 -9.43 -4.44
N ASN A 20 -4.60 -8.60 -5.45
CA ASN A 20 -3.74 -8.49 -6.62
C ASN A 20 -2.43 -7.83 -6.15
N PRO A 21 -1.25 -8.46 -6.36
CA PRO A 21 0.05 -7.92 -5.95
C PRO A 21 0.29 -6.51 -6.48
N LEU A 22 -0.21 -6.21 -7.68
CA LEU A 22 -0.10 -4.89 -8.29
C LEU A 22 -0.81 -3.81 -7.49
N HIS A 23 -1.89 -4.18 -6.79
CA HIS A 23 -2.63 -3.27 -5.93
C HIS A 23 -1.90 -2.99 -4.61
N VAL A 24 -1.17 -3.97 -4.08
CA VAL A 24 -0.31 -3.79 -2.90
C VAL A 24 0.83 -2.84 -3.25
N VAL A 25 1.48 -3.03 -4.40
CA VAL A 25 2.52 -2.14 -4.91
C VAL A 25 1.98 -0.71 -5.03
N GLY A 26 0.84 -0.51 -5.71
CA GLY A 26 0.22 0.81 -5.83
C GLY A 26 -0.13 1.45 -4.49
N SER A 27 -0.59 0.66 -3.51
CA SER A 27 -0.87 1.15 -2.16
C SER A 27 0.38 1.58 -1.41
N VAL A 28 1.47 0.80 -1.51
CA VAL A 28 2.77 1.13 -0.89
C VAL A 28 3.36 2.41 -1.49
N PHE A 29 3.24 2.61 -2.80
CA PHE A 29 3.67 3.86 -3.46
C PHE A 29 2.82 5.05 -3.02
N ALA A 30 1.49 4.92 -2.99
CA ALA A 30 0.60 5.99 -2.52
C ALA A 30 0.86 6.35 -1.04
N ALA A 31 1.15 5.35 -0.20
CA ALA A 31 1.56 5.54 1.19
C ALA A 31 2.91 6.25 1.31
N GLY A 32 3.91 5.84 0.53
CA GLY A 32 5.24 6.46 0.52
C GLY A 32 5.23 7.91 0.04
N LEU A 33 4.34 8.25 -0.89
CA LEU A 33 4.13 9.63 -1.36
C LEU A 33 3.18 10.45 -0.44
N GLY A 34 2.61 9.83 0.60
CA GLY A 34 1.68 10.49 1.53
C GLY A 34 0.27 10.72 0.99
N VAL A 35 -0.08 10.22 -0.20
CA VAL A 35 -1.37 10.39 -0.87
C VAL A 35 -2.34 9.22 -0.66
N GLN A 36 -2.16 8.47 0.44
CA GLN A 36 -2.97 7.29 0.72
C GLN A 36 -4.41 7.66 1.11
N SER A 37 -5.38 7.19 0.32
CA SER A 37 -6.81 7.32 0.62
C SER A 37 -7.22 6.46 1.82
N SER A 38 -8.24 6.92 2.57
CA SER A 38 -8.85 6.17 3.67
C SER A 38 -9.36 4.79 3.23
N LYS A 39 -9.86 4.65 2.00
CA LYS A 39 -10.30 3.37 1.43
C LYS A 39 -9.15 2.37 1.25
N ASN A 40 -8.00 2.82 0.76
CA ASN A 40 -6.80 1.98 0.66
C ASN A 40 -6.33 1.56 2.05
N ARG A 41 -6.26 2.50 3.00
CA ARG A 41 -5.89 2.21 4.39
C ARG A 41 -6.86 1.21 5.03
N GLU A 42 -8.15 1.44 4.94
CA GLU A 42 -9.13 0.57 5.57
C GLU A 42 -9.10 -0.84 4.99
N ARG A 43 -8.95 -0.99 3.67
CA ARG A 43 -8.76 -2.31 3.05
C ARG A 43 -7.45 -2.95 3.48
N ASP A 44 -6.34 -2.22 3.44
CA ASP A 44 -5.01 -2.72 3.77
C ASP A 44 -4.91 -3.18 5.23
N PHE A 45 -5.66 -2.54 6.13
CA PHE A 45 -5.70 -2.86 7.55
C PHE A 45 -6.81 -3.84 7.95
N LYS A 46 -7.93 -3.90 7.22
CA LYS A 46 -9.03 -4.87 7.47
C LYS A 46 -8.85 -6.19 6.72
N GLN A 47 -8.31 -6.17 5.50
CA GLN A 47 -8.09 -7.35 4.66
C GLN A 47 -6.64 -7.84 4.68
N GLY A 48 -5.68 -6.98 5.06
CA GLY A 48 -4.25 -7.30 5.12
C GLY A 48 -3.72 -7.39 6.55
N ASN A 49 -2.66 -8.18 6.74
CA ASN A 49 -1.96 -8.27 8.02
C ASN A 49 -1.05 -7.04 8.16
N PHE A 50 -1.29 -6.14 9.12
CA PHE A 50 -0.49 -4.90 9.34
C PHE A 50 1.03 -5.15 9.33
N LYS A 51 1.46 -6.31 9.83
CA LYS A 51 2.87 -6.75 9.81
C LYS A 51 3.47 -6.79 8.40
N VAL A 52 2.70 -7.20 7.39
CA VAL A 52 3.15 -7.25 5.98
C VAL A 52 3.46 -5.84 5.47
N PHE A 53 2.66 -4.84 5.83
CA PHE A 53 2.91 -3.44 5.46
C PHE A 53 4.20 -2.90 6.09
N VAL A 54 4.40 -3.16 7.39
CA VAL A 54 5.62 -2.74 8.10
C VAL A 54 6.87 -3.40 7.50
N ILE A 55 6.83 -4.71 7.26
CA ILE A 55 7.96 -5.44 6.66
C ILE A 55 8.25 -4.93 5.25
N THR A 56 7.21 -4.75 4.43
CA THR A 56 7.35 -4.23 3.06
C THR A 56 7.95 -2.83 3.07
N GLY A 57 7.50 -1.96 3.99
CA GLY A 57 8.06 -0.63 4.19
C GLY A 57 9.55 -0.67 4.55
N ILE A 58 9.94 -1.49 5.52
CA ILE A 58 11.34 -1.64 5.92
C ILE A 58 12.21 -2.13 4.75
N VAL A 59 11.76 -3.17 4.04
CA VAL A 59 12.49 -3.70 2.87
C VAL A 59 12.65 -2.63 1.80
N PHE A 60 11.57 -1.89 1.49
CA PHE A 60 11.61 -0.80 0.53
C PHE A 60 12.59 0.30 0.96
N THR A 61 12.58 0.72 2.23
CA THR A 61 13.51 1.73 2.74
C THR A 61 14.96 1.28 2.64
N LEU A 62 15.27 0.03 3.00
CA LEU A 62 16.63 -0.50 2.89
C LEU A 62 17.11 -0.54 1.43
N LEU A 63 16.24 -0.96 0.51
CA LEU A 63 16.53 -0.93 -0.92
C LEU A 63 16.76 0.49 -1.43
N PHE A 64 15.94 1.46 -1.00
CA PHE A 64 16.08 2.86 -1.37
C PHE A 64 17.42 3.44 -0.89
N ILE A 65 17.80 3.19 0.37
CA ILE A 65 19.10 3.61 0.91
C ILE A 65 20.24 2.98 0.11
N GLY A 66 20.16 1.66 -0.18
CA GLY A 66 21.15 0.97 -0.99
C GLY A 66 21.29 1.55 -2.40
N ALA A 67 20.18 1.90 -3.04
CA ALA A 67 20.17 2.53 -4.36
C ALA A 67 20.83 3.92 -4.31
N VAL A 68 20.47 4.77 -3.35
CA VAL A 68 21.10 6.09 -3.17
C VAL A 68 22.60 5.94 -2.89
N PHE A 69 23.00 5.00 -2.02
CA PHE A 69 24.40 4.72 -1.74
C PHE A 69 25.16 4.30 -3.00
N ALA A 70 24.60 3.38 -3.81
CA ALA A 70 25.20 2.95 -5.06
C ALA A 70 25.38 4.10 -6.06
N ILE A 71 24.37 4.98 -6.17
CA ILE A 71 24.45 6.18 -7.01
C ILE A 71 25.56 7.11 -6.50
N VAL A 72 25.64 7.37 -5.19
CA VAL A 72 26.70 8.21 -4.60
C VAL A 72 28.08 7.62 -4.92
N GLN A 73 28.26 6.31 -4.73
CA GLN A 73 29.53 5.65 -5.05
C GLN A 73 29.88 5.73 -6.53
N MET A 74 28.90 5.60 -7.42
CA MET A 74 29.10 5.77 -8.86
C MET A 74 29.53 7.20 -9.20
N VAL A 75 28.88 8.20 -8.59
CA VAL A 75 29.21 9.61 -8.78
C VAL A 75 30.61 9.91 -8.27
N LEU A 76 30.97 9.46 -7.07
CA LEU A 76 32.32 9.66 -6.51
C LEU A 76 33.40 9.08 -7.41
N LYS A 77 33.22 7.84 -7.90
CA LYS A 77 34.14 7.20 -8.85
C LYS A 77 34.21 7.95 -10.18
N SER A 78 33.09 8.50 -10.66
CA SER A 78 33.07 9.27 -11.92
C SER A 78 33.70 10.66 -11.78
N ALA A 79 33.65 11.25 -10.57
CA ALA A 79 34.17 12.58 -10.27
C ALA A 79 35.67 12.57 -9.92
N GLY A 80 36.33 11.40 -9.94
CA GLY A 80 37.77 11.26 -9.69
C GLY A 80 38.16 11.22 -8.21
N ALA A 81 37.22 10.91 -7.31
CA ALA A 81 37.51 10.60 -5.90
C ALA A 81 38.00 9.15 -5.72
#